data_AF-A0A932KEP0-F1
#
_entry.id   AF-A0A932KEP0-F1
#
_cell.length_a   1.000
_cell.length_b   1.000
_cell.length_c   1.000
_cell.angle_alpha   90.00
_cell.angle_beta   90.00
_cell.angle_gamma   90.00
#
_symmetry.space_group_name_H-M   'P 1'
#
loop_
_entity.id
_entity.type
_entity.pdbx_description
1 polymer ?
#
loop_
_entity_poly.entity_id
_entity_poly.type
_entity_poly.pdbx_seq_one_letter_code
_entity_poly.pdbx_strand_id
1 'polypeptide(L)'
;MVEMGAPPRPDTVCALTSGGLDSGVLLHELTKQYGEVQPVYVRCGLFWEAAEQYWLRRFVKQLKTPNVLRPLKILSMDLREIYGNHWSLTGQNVPPYGSDDFEVYLPGRNIILLAKTAVFSVLHGISTIAMAPLHANPFPDGTPHFFHRLQEVLSEGMATQLSVSIPFRQLSKAEVV
;
A
#
# COMPACT_ATOMS: atom_id res chain seq x y z
N MET A 1 5.00 27.11 14.67
CA MET A 1 3.65 26.57 14.43
C MET A 1 3.85 25.24 13.72
N VAL A 2 3.42 24.14 14.32
CA VAL A 2 3.37 22.84 13.61
C VAL A 2 2.29 23.02 12.55
N GLU A 3 2.66 22.95 11.28
CA GLU A 3 1.70 22.95 10.19
C GLU A 3 0.87 21.67 10.33
N MET A 4 -0.33 21.78 10.91
CA MET A 4 -1.30 20.70 10.87
C MET A 4 -1.67 20.47 9.40
N GLY A 5 -1.78 19.21 8.98
CA GLY A 5 -1.78 18.79 7.57
C GLY A 5 -2.70 19.58 6.63
N ALA A 6 -2.48 19.43 5.32
CA ALA A 6 -3.28 20.13 4.32
C ALA A 6 -4.79 19.85 4.49
N PRO A 7 -5.67 20.81 4.16
CA PRO A 7 -7.11 20.64 4.34
C PRO A 7 -7.62 19.39 3.61
N PRO A 8 -8.57 18.63 4.19
CA PRO A 8 -9.08 17.39 3.59
C PRO A 8 -9.66 17.61 2.20
N ARG A 9 -9.33 16.70 1.28
CA ARG A 9 -9.86 16.62 -0.08
C ARG A 9 -10.80 15.41 -0.15
N PRO A 10 -12.13 15.63 -0.02
CA PRO A 10 -13.09 14.55 0.25
C PRO A 10 -13.25 13.54 -0.90
N ASP A 11 -12.84 13.90 -2.11
CA ASP A 11 -12.91 13.05 -3.31
C ASP A 11 -11.51 12.61 -3.80
N THR A 12 -10.58 12.42 -2.86
CA THR A 12 -9.23 11.96 -3.14
C THR A 12 -8.87 10.74 -2.30
N VAL A 13 -8.26 9.74 -2.94
CA VAL A 13 -7.76 8.53 -2.28
C VAL A 13 -6.28 8.30 -2.57
N CYS A 14 -5.55 7.85 -1.56
CA CYS A 14 -4.20 7.35 -1.69
C CYS A 14 -4.27 5.84 -1.93
N ALA A 15 -3.89 5.39 -3.13
CA ALA A 15 -3.85 3.98 -3.47
C ALA A 15 -2.45 3.42 -3.17
N LEU A 16 -2.32 2.60 -2.12
CA LEU A 16 -1.08 1.90 -1.85
C LEU A 16 -0.92 0.75 -2.85
N THR A 17 0.10 0.83 -3.70
CA THR A 17 0.32 -0.09 -4.81
C THR A 17 1.72 -0.69 -4.78
N SER A 18 1.81 -1.97 -5.16
CA SER A 18 3.07 -2.72 -5.24
C SER A 18 3.48 -3.04 -6.68
N GLY A 19 2.61 -2.80 -7.67
CA GLY A 19 2.80 -3.30 -9.04
C GLY A 19 2.34 -4.75 -9.24
N GLY A 20 1.90 -5.43 -8.19
CA GLY A 20 1.21 -6.71 -8.29
C GLY A 20 -0.23 -6.56 -8.78
N LEU A 21 -0.78 -7.66 -9.31
CA LEU A 21 -2.10 -7.72 -9.94
C LEU A 21 -3.22 -7.12 -9.06
N ASP A 22 -3.32 -7.50 -7.79
CA ASP A 22 -4.43 -7.07 -6.91
C ASP A 22 -4.42 -5.56 -6.71
N SER A 23 -3.24 -4.99 -6.48
CA SER A 23 -3.09 -3.54 -6.33
C SER A 23 -3.30 -2.79 -7.65
N GLY A 24 -3.04 -3.43 -8.79
CA GLY A 24 -3.29 -2.87 -10.12
C GLY A 24 -4.78 -2.81 -10.46
N VAL A 25 -5.52 -3.88 -10.16
CA VAL A 25 -6.99 -3.92 -10.27
C VAL A 25 -7.61 -2.89 -9.32
N LEU A 26 -7.19 -2.88 -8.05
CA LEU A 26 -7.66 -1.89 -7.08
C LEU A 26 -7.42 -0.46 -7.56
N LEU A 27 -6.23 -0.17 -8.10
CA LEU A 27 -5.92 1.16 -8.59
C LEU A 27 -6.90 1.60 -9.69
N HIS A 28 -7.24 0.71 -10.62
CA HIS A 28 -8.23 1.00 -11.64
C HIS A 28 -9.63 1.21 -11.06
N GLU A 29 -10.08 0.34 -10.15
CA GLU A 29 -11.39 0.47 -9.51
C GLU A 29 -11.55 1.77 -8.73
N LEU A 30 -10.52 2.19 -7.99
CA LEU A 30 -10.51 3.46 -7.27
C LEU A 30 -10.68 4.65 -8.22
N THR A 31 -10.14 4.59 -9.44
CA THR A 31 -10.30 5.67 -10.42
C THR A 31 -11.72 5.82 -10.94
N LYS A 32 -12.58 4.80 -10.77
CA LYS A 32 -14.01 4.89 -11.06
C LYS A 32 -14.82 5.50 -9.92
N GLN A 33 -14.31 5.38 -8.69
CA GLN A 33 -15.03 5.74 -7.46
C GLN A 33 -14.65 7.13 -6.91
N TYR A 34 -13.41 7.57 -7.17
CA TYR A 34 -12.87 8.83 -6.68
C TYR A 34 -12.49 9.76 -7.83
N GLY A 35 -12.67 11.06 -7.65
CA GLY A 35 -12.30 12.10 -8.61
C GLY A 35 -10.79 12.27 -8.78
N GLU A 36 -10.00 11.99 -7.75
CA GLU A 36 -8.52 11.94 -7.82
C GLU A 36 -7.94 10.74 -7.07
N VAL A 37 -7.02 10.02 -7.73
CA VAL A 37 -6.28 8.90 -7.14
C VAL A 37 -4.78 9.22 -7.14
N GLN A 38 -4.16 9.16 -5.96
CA GLN A 38 -2.70 9.25 -5.78
C GLN A 38 -2.12 7.84 -5.58
N PRO A 39 -1.52 7.21 -6.61
CA PRO A 39 -0.80 5.96 -6.42
C PRO A 39 0.49 6.20 -5.63
N VAL A 40 0.70 5.38 -4.60
CA VAL A 40 1.89 5.40 -3.73
C VAL A 40 2.52 4.02 -3.71
N TYR A 41 3.82 3.96 -3.96
CA TYR A 41 4.66 2.79 -3.73
C TYR A 41 5.66 3.10 -2.62
N VAL A 42 5.76 2.23 -1.62
CA VAL A 42 6.73 2.36 -0.52
C VAL A 42 7.88 1.41 -0.79
N ARG A 43 9.04 1.98 -1.11
CA ARG A 43 10.31 1.30 -1.36
C ARG A 43 10.99 0.97 -0.04
N CYS A 44 11.14 -0.32 0.24
CA CYS A 44 11.73 -0.88 1.45
C CYS A 44 13.16 -1.40 1.28
N GLY A 45 13.69 -1.39 0.05
CA GLY A 45 15.00 -1.95 -0.28
C GLY A 45 14.96 -3.43 -0.65
N LEU A 46 13.78 -3.99 -0.92
CA LEU A 46 13.65 -5.40 -1.28
C LEU A 46 14.28 -5.67 -2.65
N PHE A 47 14.80 -6.88 -2.83
CA PHE A 47 15.62 -7.28 -3.97
C PHE A 47 14.89 -7.11 -5.32
N TRP A 48 13.57 -7.34 -5.34
CA TRP A 48 12.75 -7.31 -6.56
C TRP A 48 12.13 -5.93 -6.87
N GLU A 49 12.30 -4.92 -6.01
CA GLU A 49 11.59 -3.64 -6.14
C GLU A 49 11.93 -2.88 -7.41
N ALA A 50 13.12 -3.09 -7.98
CA ALA A 50 13.50 -2.50 -9.25
C ALA A 50 12.58 -2.98 -10.39
N ALA A 51 12.24 -4.27 -10.41
CA ALA A 51 11.32 -4.85 -11.38
C ALA A 51 9.88 -4.38 -11.14
N GLU A 52 9.42 -4.39 -9.88
CA GLU A 52 8.09 -3.86 -9.51
C GLU A 52 7.92 -2.41 -9.96
N GLN A 53 8.87 -1.53 -9.62
CA GLN A 53 8.80 -0.12 -9.99
C GLN A 53 8.85 0.09 -11.50
N TYR A 54 9.65 -0.69 -12.23
CA TYR A 54 9.73 -0.61 -13.68
C TYR A 54 8.36 -0.89 -14.31
N TRP A 55 7.72 -2.00 -13.95
CA TRP A 55 6.43 -2.39 -14.52
C TRP A 55 5.28 -1.51 -14.04
N LEU A 56 5.25 -1.16 -12.75
CA LEU A 56 4.23 -0.31 -12.18
C LEU A 56 4.21 1.08 -12.83
N ARG A 57 5.37 1.70 -13.08
CA ARG A 57 5.43 2.99 -13.79
C ARG A 57 4.84 2.92 -15.19
N ARG A 58 5.10 1.83 -15.91
CA ARG A 58 4.55 1.61 -17.25
C ARG A 58 3.04 1.38 -17.19
N PHE A 59 2.58 0.57 -16.23
CA PHE A 59 1.17 0.33 -15.99
C PHE A 59 0.42 1.63 -15.69
N VAL A 60 0.84 2.41 -14.70
CA VAL A 60 0.22 3.70 -14.34
C VAL A 60 0.19 4.67 -15.51
N LYS A 61 1.26 4.72 -16.33
CA LYS A 61 1.31 5.60 -17.51
C LYS A 61 0.32 5.17 -18.61
N GLN A 62 0.03 3.88 -18.73
CA GLN A 62 -0.83 3.32 -19.78
C GLN A 62 -2.29 3.13 -19.32
N LEU A 63 -2.54 3.19 -18.02
CA LEU A 63 -3.86 2.96 -17.45
C LEU A 63 -4.81 4.07 -17.90
N LYS A 64 -5.83 3.70 -18.67
CA LYS A 64 -6.91 4.62 -19.03
C LYS A 64 -7.90 4.68 -17.87
N THR A 65 -8.11 5.88 -17.35
CA THR A 65 -8.98 6.11 -16.19
C THR A 65 -10.06 7.13 -16.52
N PRO A 66 -11.27 6.99 -15.96
CA PRO A 66 -12.32 7.98 -16.16
C PRO A 66 -12.05 9.27 -15.39
N ASN A 67 -11.39 9.18 -14.23
CA ASN A 67 -11.02 10.31 -13.38
C ASN A 67 -9.50 10.50 -13.29
N VAL A 68 -9.06 11.49 -12.49
CA VAL A 68 -7.65 11.90 -12.41
C VAL A 68 -6.81 10.83 -11.72
N LEU A 69 -5.83 10.30 -12.44
CA LEU A 69 -4.76 9.47 -11.89
C LEU A 69 -3.46 10.29 -11.81
N ARG A 70 -2.98 10.56 -10.58
CA ARG A 70 -1.72 11.28 -10.36
C ARG A 70 -0.51 10.42 -10.76
N PRO A 71 0.65 11.05 -11.07
CA PRO A 71 1.90 10.31 -11.21
C PRO A 71 2.23 9.47 -9.97
N LEU A 72 2.84 8.29 -10.19
CA LEU A 72 3.30 7.40 -9.13
C LEU A 72 4.24 8.12 -8.16
N LYS A 73 3.84 8.20 -6.89
CA LYS A 73 4.67 8.68 -5.80
C LYS A 73 5.46 7.52 -5.21
N ILE A 74 6.78 7.67 -5.13
CA ILE A 74 7.63 6.74 -4.39
C ILE A 74 7.96 7.35 -3.03
N LEU A 75 7.67 6.61 -1.97
CA LEU A 75 8.16 6.88 -0.62
C LEU A 75 9.27 5.86 -0.32
N SER A 76 10.31 6.25 0.41
CA SER A 76 11.39 5.33 0.80
C SER A 76 11.39 5.13 2.31
N MET A 77 11.56 3.88 2.73
CA MET A 77 11.83 3.47 4.11
C MET A 77 12.73 2.24 4.06
N ASP A 78 14.05 2.45 3.98
CA ASP A 78 15.01 1.35 3.84
C ASP A 78 14.97 0.45 5.10
N LEU A 79 14.74 -0.85 4.91
CA LEU A 79 14.63 -1.82 5.99
C LEU A 79 15.92 -2.62 6.21
N ARG A 80 17.02 -2.30 5.53
CA ARG A 80 18.30 -3.03 5.66
C ARG A 80 18.82 -3.09 7.09
N GLU A 81 18.65 -2.03 7.87
CA GLU A 81 19.03 -2.01 9.28
C GLU A 81 18.20 -3.00 10.12
N ILE A 82 16.92 -3.19 9.78
CA ILE A 82 15.97 -3.99 10.57
C ILE A 82 15.98 -5.45 10.13
N TYR A 83 15.97 -5.72 8.83
CA TYR A 83 15.92 -7.07 8.27
C TYR A 83 17.31 -7.68 8.01
N GLY A 84 18.39 -6.90 8.05
CA GLY A 84 19.76 -7.39 7.87
C GLY A 84 19.94 -8.16 6.56
N ASN A 85 20.40 -9.41 6.66
CA ASN A 85 20.67 -10.28 5.50
C ASN A 85 19.47 -11.11 5.04
N HIS A 86 18.24 -10.74 5.43
CA HIS A 86 17.02 -11.46 5.03
C HIS A 86 16.97 -11.65 3.50
N TRP A 87 16.45 -12.81 3.06
CA TRP A 87 16.37 -13.19 1.64
C TRP A 87 15.66 -12.13 0.79
N SER A 88 14.70 -11.42 1.39
CA SER A 88 13.94 -10.37 0.72
C SER A 88 14.75 -9.13 0.36
N LEU A 89 15.87 -8.89 1.05
CA LEU A 89 16.79 -7.78 0.75
C LEU A 89 17.95 -8.23 -0.14
N THR A 90 18.47 -9.43 0.11
CA THR A 90 19.71 -9.91 -0.51
C THR A 90 19.48 -10.69 -1.81
N GLY A 91 18.29 -11.24 -2.00
CA GLY A 91 18.00 -12.19 -3.08
C GLY A 91 18.70 -13.55 -2.91
N GLN A 92 19.33 -13.80 -1.76
CA GLN A 92 19.99 -15.07 -1.46
C GLN A 92 19.03 -16.00 -0.73
N ASN A 93 19.03 -17.30 -1.08
CA ASN A 93 18.18 -18.32 -0.47
C ASN A 93 16.68 -17.93 -0.45
N VAL A 94 16.20 -17.34 -1.55
CA VAL A 94 14.77 -16.99 -1.70
C VAL A 94 13.93 -18.28 -1.63
N PRO A 95 12.88 -18.33 -0.78
CA PRO A 95 12.00 -19.49 -0.71
C PRO A 95 11.44 -19.86 -2.09
N PRO A 96 11.40 -21.15 -2.43
CA PRO A 96 10.90 -21.59 -3.73
C PRO A 96 9.41 -21.31 -3.90
N TYR A 97 8.97 -21.35 -5.16
CA TYR A 97 7.55 -21.31 -5.48
C TYR A 97 6.83 -22.50 -4.82
N GLY A 98 5.83 -22.21 -3.97
CA GLY A 98 5.07 -23.23 -3.23
C GLY A 98 5.51 -23.44 -1.78
N SER A 99 6.48 -22.65 -1.28
CA SER A 99 6.78 -22.56 0.15
C SER A 99 5.55 -22.19 0.99
N ASP A 100 5.58 -22.57 2.27
CA ASP A 100 4.54 -22.19 3.23
C ASP A 100 4.50 -20.66 3.42
N ASP A 101 3.32 -20.11 3.69
CA ASP A 101 3.14 -18.67 3.84
C ASP A 101 4.07 -18.06 4.91
N PHE A 102 4.37 -18.79 5.98
CA PHE A 102 5.27 -18.31 7.04
C PHE A 102 6.74 -18.25 6.59
N GLU A 103 7.16 -19.02 5.59
CA GLU A 103 8.52 -18.94 5.03
C GLU A 103 8.72 -17.67 4.19
N VAL A 104 7.63 -17.14 3.62
CA VAL A 104 7.62 -15.91 2.82
C VAL A 104 7.15 -14.68 3.62
N TYR A 105 7.00 -14.81 4.94
CA TYR A 105 6.53 -13.74 5.80
C TYR A 105 7.54 -12.59 5.89
N LEU A 106 7.03 -11.35 5.85
CA LEU A 106 7.79 -10.12 6.06
C LEU A 106 7.27 -9.43 7.33
N PRO A 107 7.96 -9.58 8.48
CA PRO A 107 7.47 -9.11 9.76
C PRO A 107 7.12 -7.62 9.79
N GLY A 108 5.87 -7.30 10.14
CA GLY A 108 5.38 -5.93 10.34
C GLY A 108 5.24 -5.11 9.06
N ARG A 109 5.15 -5.75 7.89
CA ARG A 109 5.15 -5.05 6.60
C ARG A 109 3.97 -4.10 6.46
N ASN A 110 2.75 -4.49 6.83
CA ASN A 110 1.60 -3.58 6.70
C ASN A 110 1.69 -2.39 7.68
N ILE A 111 2.32 -2.57 8.85
CA ILE A 111 2.59 -1.48 9.80
C ILE A 111 3.50 -0.43 9.13
N ILE A 112 4.63 -0.87 8.57
CA ILE A 112 5.61 -0.02 7.90
C ILE A 112 4.98 0.74 6.72
N LEU A 113 4.26 0.00 5.87
CA LEU A 113 3.62 0.57 4.69
C LEU A 113 2.59 1.64 5.06
N LEU A 114 1.72 1.35 6.03
CA LEU A 114 0.67 2.27 6.46
C LEU A 114 1.24 3.48 7.20
N ALA A 115 2.21 3.29 8.10
CA ALA A 115 2.80 4.40 8.84
C ALA A 115 3.37 5.48 7.90
N LYS A 116 4.16 5.07 6.90
CA LYS A 116 4.77 6.02 5.95
C LYS A 116 3.73 6.67 5.04
N THR A 117 2.76 5.88 4.59
CA THR A 117 1.71 6.35 3.67
C THR A 117 0.74 7.29 4.36
N ALA A 118 0.37 7.03 5.61
CA ALA A 118 -0.56 7.84 6.36
C ALA A 118 -0.04 9.25 6.63
N VAL A 119 1.23 9.38 7.04
CA VAL A 119 1.87 10.69 7.20
C VAL A 119 1.89 11.44 5.87
N PHE A 120 2.25 10.76 4.77
CA PHE A 120 2.20 11.38 3.44
C PHE A 120 0.79 11.85 3.09
N SER A 121 -0.22 11.01 3.27
CA SER A 121 -1.61 11.30 2.95
C SER A 121 -2.14 12.50 3.73
N VAL A 122 -1.94 12.56 5.04
CA VAL A 122 -2.36 13.69 5.89
C VAL A 122 -1.71 15.00 5.43
N LEU A 123 -0.41 15.00 5.18
CA LEU A 123 0.30 16.20 4.70
C LEU A 123 -0.18 16.69 3.33
N HIS A 124 -0.87 15.84 2.55
CA HIS A 124 -1.42 16.18 1.23
C HIS A 124 -2.97 16.23 1.23
N GLY A 125 -3.59 16.29 2.41
CA GLY A 125 -5.04 16.42 2.56
C GLY A 125 -5.81 15.21 2.05
N ILE A 126 -5.19 14.02 2.02
CA ILE A 126 -5.84 12.77 1.61
C ILE A 126 -6.24 12.02 2.87
N SER A 127 -7.55 11.86 3.10
CA SER A 127 -8.06 11.19 4.30
C SER A 127 -8.27 9.69 4.14
N THR A 128 -8.28 9.17 2.91
CA THR A 128 -8.49 7.73 2.63
C THR A 128 -7.25 7.09 2.05
N ILE A 129 -6.85 5.95 2.63
CA ILE A 129 -5.79 5.08 2.12
C ILE A 129 -6.43 3.76 1.73
N ALA A 130 -6.25 3.32 0.48
CA ALA A 130 -6.77 2.05 -0.01
C ALA A 130 -5.65 1.03 -0.21
N MET A 131 -5.89 -0.21 0.22
CA MET A 131 -4.98 -1.36 0.08
C MET A 131 -5.74 -2.57 -0.46
N ALA A 132 -5.02 -3.51 -1.09
CA ALA A 132 -5.60 -4.70 -1.71
C ALA A 132 -5.20 -6.03 -0.99
N PRO A 133 -5.27 -6.16 0.35
CA PRO A 133 -5.12 -7.48 0.96
C PRO A 133 -6.30 -8.37 0.54
N LEU A 134 -6.04 -9.64 0.24
CA LEU A 134 -7.07 -10.63 -0.11
C LEU A 134 -7.47 -11.49 1.09
N HIS A 135 -8.50 -12.33 0.92
CA HIS A 135 -8.96 -13.22 1.98
C HIS A 135 -7.87 -14.19 2.50
N ALA A 136 -7.02 -14.64 1.59
CA ALA A 136 -5.98 -15.64 1.84
C ALA A 136 -4.78 -15.12 2.63
N ASN A 137 -4.69 -13.82 2.94
CA ASN A 137 -3.58 -13.30 3.74
C ASN A 137 -3.67 -13.85 5.19
N PRO A 138 -2.74 -14.72 5.62
CA PRO A 138 -2.83 -15.39 6.92
C PRO A 138 -2.23 -14.55 8.05
N PHE A 139 -1.58 -13.43 7.74
CA PHE A 139 -0.76 -12.70 8.71
C PHE A 139 -1.61 -11.81 9.63
N PRO A 140 -1.17 -11.63 10.89
CA PRO A 140 -1.92 -10.86 11.89
C PRO A 140 -2.11 -9.40 11.49
N ASP A 141 -1.15 -8.82 10.78
CA ASP A 141 -1.20 -7.45 10.23
C ASP A 141 -2.01 -7.36 8.92
N GLY A 142 -2.70 -8.44 8.54
CA GLY A 142 -3.59 -8.53 7.37
C GLY A 142 -5.07 -8.66 7.72
N THR A 143 -5.46 -8.56 8.99
CA THR A 143 -6.85 -8.76 9.44
C THR A 143 -7.67 -7.47 9.40
N PRO A 144 -9.00 -7.52 9.17
CA PRO A 144 -9.87 -6.34 9.27
C PRO A 144 -9.76 -5.64 10.62
N HIS A 145 -9.66 -6.41 11.72
CA HIS A 145 -9.51 -5.87 13.06
C HIS A 145 -8.21 -5.08 13.22
N PHE A 146 -7.09 -5.62 12.72
CA PHE A 146 -5.82 -4.91 12.72
C PHE A 146 -5.89 -3.57 11.98
N PHE A 147 -6.44 -3.56 10.76
CA PHE A 147 -6.54 -2.33 9.97
C PHE A 147 -7.43 -1.29 10.66
N HIS A 148 -8.54 -1.70 11.28
CA HIS A 148 -9.41 -0.82 12.07
C HIS A 148 -8.66 -0.20 13.25
N ARG A 149 -7.92 -0.99 14.03
CA ARG A 149 -7.17 -0.46 15.18
C ARG A 149 -6.04 0.47 14.74
N LEU A 150 -5.36 0.13 13.64
CA LEU A 150 -4.26 0.96 13.15
C LEU A 150 -4.76 2.30 12.60
N GLN A 151 -5.90 2.35 11.90
CA GLN A 151 -6.46 3.64 11.46
C GLN A 151 -6.85 4.55 12.64
N GLU A 152 -7.35 4.00 13.75
CA GLU A 152 -7.71 4.76 14.94
C GLU A 152 -6.47 5.43 15.55
N VAL A 153 -5.40 4.65 15.75
CA VAL A 153 -4.13 5.14 16.29
C VAL A 153 -3.49 6.18 15.37
N LEU A 154 -3.51 5.96 14.06
CA LEU A 154 -2.99 6.93 13.10
C LEU A 154 -3.79 8.23 13.09
N SER A 155 -5.12 8.13 13.20
CA SER A 155 -6.00 9.30 13.25
C SER A 155 -5.77 10.13 14.51
N GLU A 156 -5.69 9.45 15.66
CA GLU A 156 -5.39 10.06 16.96
C GLU A 156 -4.02 10.76 16.94
N GLY A 157 -2.97 10.05 16.51
CA GLY A 157 -1.60 10.56 16.50
C GLY A 157 -1.36 11.75 15.57
N MET A 158 -2.23 11.97 14.58
CA MET A 158 -2.13 13.09 13.63
C MET A 158 -3.27 14.11 13.75
N ALA A 159 -4.14 13.96 14.76
CA ALA A 159 -5.33 14.80 14.96
C ALA A 159 -6.15 15.00 13.66
N THR A 160 -6.23 13.95 12.83
CA THR A 160 -6.86 13.99 11.50
C THR A 160 -7.64 12.70 11.30
N GLN A 161 -8.92 12.80 10.92
CA GLN A 161 -9.71 11.60 10.63
C GLN A 161 -9.19 10.89 9.37
N LEU A 162 -8.63 9.70 9.55
CA LEU A 162 -8.20 8.82 8.47
C LEU A 162 -9.13 7.61 8.33
N SER A 163 -9.16 7.05 7.12
CA SER A 163 -9.84 5.81 6.79
C SER A 163 -8.90 4.89 6.03
N VAL A 164 -8.79 3.63 6.46
CA VAL A 164 -8.07 2.57 5.75
C VAL A 164 -9.08 1.64 5.08
N SER A 165 -9.15 1.71 3.75
CA SER A 165 -10.05 0.93 2.92
C SER A 165 -9.37 -0.33 2.39
N ILE A 166 -10.01 -1.49 2.56
CA ILE A 166 -9.51 -2.81 2.15
C ILE A 166 -10.58 -3.58 1.33
N PRO A 167 -11.03 -3.04 0.20
CA PRO A 167 -12.25 -3.51 -0.47
C PRO A 167 -12.16 -4.95 -0.96
N PHE A 168 -10.95 -5.47 -1.21
CA PHE A 168 -10.74 -6.85 -1.68
C PHE A 168 -10.55 -7.86 -0.55
N ARG A 169 -10.71 -7.46 0.71
CA ARG A 169 -10.35 -8.32 1.85
C ARG A 169 -11.16 -9.62 1.94
N GLN A 170 -12.37 -9.64 1.39
CA GLN A 170 -13.21 -10.84 1.35
C GLN A 170 -13.11 -11.60 0.03
N LEU A 171 -12.35 -11.09 -0.94
CA LEU A 171 -12.26 -11.66 -2.27
C LEU A 171 -11.12 -12.67 -2.37
N SER A 172 -11.36 -13.70 -3.17
CA SER A 172 -10.36 -14.61 -3.71
C SER A 172 -9.61 -14.00 -4.89
N LYS A 173 -8.49 -14.64 -5.22
CA LYS A 173 -7.70 -14.24 -6.39
C LYS A 173 -8.52 -14.33 -7.69
N ALA A 174 -9.38 -15.34 -7.79
CA ALA A 174 -10.23 -15.57 -8.95
C ALA A 174 -11.35 -14.53 -9.10
N GLU A 175 -11.82 -13.94 -7.99
CA GLU A 175 -12.85 -12.88 -8.03
C GLU A 175 -12.26 -11.50 -8.38
N VAL A 176 -10.94 -11.33 -8.26
CA VAL A 176 -10.23 -10.09 -8.61
C VAL A 176 -9.79 -10.08 -10.09
N VAL A 177 -9.58 -11.25 -10.70
CA VAL A 177 -9.08 -11.44 -12.07
C VAL A 177 -10.22 -11.49 -13.10
#